data_AF-A0A5N4B3P6-F1
#
_entry.id   AF-A0A5N4B3P6-F1
#
_cell.length_a   1.000
_cell.length_b   1.000
_cell.length_c   1.000
_cell.angle_alpha   90.00
_cell.angle_beta   90.00
_cell.angle_gamma   90.00
#
_symmetry.space_group_name_H-M   'P 1'
#
loop_
_entity.id
_entity.type
_entity.pdbx_description
1 polymer ?
#
loop_
_entity_poly.entity_id
_entity_poly.type
_entity_poly.pdbx_seq_one_letter_code
_entity_poly.pdbx_strand_id
1 'polypeptide(L)'
;LIDKPPLDDSDTLVPFVLVGDDAYPLKTFIMKPFGHKKMTDAQRIFNYRLSRCRRCVECAFGILTAKWRLLNKAIETEVEKAEKIIKCMCLLHNLIIDKDNITLNQRVIEDAVQEYQEQHETPHLGGRRFNRSSTAAQEVRNFYKDYFNGSGSALWQNQMVFN
;
A
#
# COMPACT_ATOMS: atom_id res chain seq x y z
N LEU A 1 -10.85 7.72 -18.72
CA LEU A 1 -10.85 7.83 -17.25
C LEU A 1 -11.28 6.47 -16.72
N ILE A 2 -10.62 5.93 -15.70
CA ILE A 2 -11.09 4.69 -15.06
C ILE A 2 -12.36 5.07 -14.29
N ASP A 3 -13.50 4.48 -14.62
CA ASP A 3 -14.76 4.73 -13.92
C ASP A 3 -14.62 4.39 -12.44
N LYS A 4 -15.12 5.26 -11.56
CA LYS A 4 -15.08 5.04 -10.11
C LYS A 4 -16.03 3.89 -9.78
N PRO A 5 -15.56 2.73 -9.32
CA PRO A 5 -16.42 1.63 -8.94
C PRO A 5 -17.21 2.06 -7.69
N PRO A 6 -18.46 1.61 -7.56
CA PRO A 6 -19.19 1.73 -6.31
C PRO A 6 -18.38 1.07 -5.19
N LEU A 7 -18.35 1.72 -4.03
CA LEU A 7 -17.75 1.11 -2.84
C LEU A 7 -18.81 0.21 -2.20
N ASP A 8 -18.61 -1.10 -2.34
CA ASP A 8 -19.62 -2.14 -2.08
C ASP A 8 -20.88 -1.98 -2.97
N ASP A 9 -22.02 -2.58 -2.60
CA ASP A 9 -23.32 -2.40 -3.26
C ASP A 9 -23.92 -0.98 -3.05
N SER A 10 -23.10 0.01 -2.68
CA SER A 10 -23.56 1.39 -2.45
C SER A 10 -23.40 2.27 -3.69
N ASP A 11 -24.35 3.15 -3.95
CA ASP A 11 -24.28 4.16 -5.02
C ASP A 11 -23.23 5.26 -4.77
N THR A 12 -22.41 5.13 -3.72
CA THR A 12 -21.43 6.16 -3.36
C THR A 12 -20.18 6.02 -4.23
N LEU A 13 -19.99 6.97 -5.14
CA LEU A 13 -18.80 7.06 -5.99
C LEU A 13 -17.62 7.68 -5.23
N VAL A 14 -16.58 6.88 -5.01
CA VAL A 14 -15.38 7.30 -4.26
C VAL A 14 -14.20 7.41 -5.21
N PRO A 15 -13.35 8.45 -5.14
CA PRO A 15 -12.19 8.55 -6.01
C PRO A 15 -11.18 7.44 -5.69
N PHE A 16 -10.58 6.86 -6.73
CA PHE A 16 -9.37 6.06 -6.55
C PHE A 16 -8.25 6.91 -5.96
N VAL A 17 -7.49 6.30 -5.05
CA VAL A 17 -6.36 6.94 -4.37
C VAL A 17 -5.12 6.07 -4.45
N LEU A 18 -3.97 6.69 -4.64
CA LEU A 18 -2.66 6.08 -4.42
C LEU A 18 -2.41 6.02 -2.92
N VAL A 19 -1.90 4.88 -2.45
CA VAL A 19 -1.53 4.71 -1.05
C VAL A 19 -0.11 5.23 -0.85
N GLY A 20 0.01 6.33 -0.11
CA GLY A 20 1.27 6.96 0.26
C GLY A 20 1.61 6.77 1.74
N ASP A 21 2.89 6.96 2.05
CA ASP A 21 3.40 7.06 3.40
C ASP A 21 3.35 8.50 3.95
N ASP A 22 4.01 8.73 5.08
CA ASP A 22 4.06 10.04 5.71
C ASP A 22 4.95 11.07 4.99
N ALA A 23 5.78 10.67 4.04
CA ALA A 23 6.60 11.57 3.24
C ALA A 23 5.80 12.26 2.13
N TYR A 24 4.72 11.63 1.64
CA TYR A 24 3.86 12.22 0.62
C TYR A 24 2.86 13.25 1.19
N PRO A 25 2.42 14.22 0.38
CA PRO A 25 1.32 15.10 0.75
C PRO A 25 -0.03 14.41 0.62
N LEU A 26 -0.97 14.74 1.52
CA LEU A 26 -2.36 14.33 1.34
C LEU A 26 -2.97 15.11 0.17
N LYS A 27 -3.45 14.39 -0.84
CA LYS A 27 -4.15 14.93 -2.03
C LYS A 27 -5.45 14.15 -2.24
N THR A 28 -6.34 14.65 -3.08
CA THR A 28 -7.60 13.95 -3.44
C THR A 28 -7.36 12.59 -4.09
N PHE A 29 -6.16 12.36 -4.62
CA PHE A 29 -5.71 11.12 -5.26
C PHE A 29 -4.51 10.46 -4.55
N ILE A 30 -4.05 11.00 -3.42
CA ILE A 30 -2.97 10.40 -2.60
C ILE A 30 -3.45 10.32 -1.16
N MET A 31 -3.61 9.10 -0.66
CA MET A 31 -4.01 8.80 0.70
C MET A 31 -2.77 8.63 1.58
N LYS A 32 -2.77 9.23 2.77
CA LYS A 32 -1.68 9.08 3.76
C LYS A 32 -2.24 8.91 5.17
N PRO A 33 -1.48 8.36 6.12
CA PRO A 33 -1.97 8.16 7.49
C PRO A 33 -2.31 9.50 8.19
N PHE A 34 -3.15 9.41 9.21
CA PHE A 34 -3.31 10.50 10.18
C PHE A 34 -2.02 10.65 10.99
N GLY A 35 -1.73 11.88 11.39
CA GLY A 35 -0.56 12.16 12.23
C GLY A 35 -0.67 11.46 13.59
N HIS A 36 0.47 11.05 14.12
CA HIS A 36 0.59 10.22 15.33
C HIS A 36 0.23 10.94 16.65
N LYS A 37 -0.06 12.25 16.64
CA LYS A 37 -0.37 13.02 17.86
C LYS A 37 -1.86 13.00 18.15
N LYS A 38 -2.25 12.54 19.34
CA LYS A 38 -3.64 12.53 19.83
C LYS A 38 -4.62 11.87 18.84
N MET A 39 -4.23 10.69 18.36
CA MET A 39 -5.02 9.94 17.39
C MET A 39 -6.23 9.28 18.07
N THR A 40 -7.40 9.42 17.46
CA THR A 40 -8.61 8.70 17.87
C THR A 40 -8.52 7.22 17.47
N ASP A 41 -9.28 6.36 18.13
CA ASP A 41 -9.31 4.92 17.82
C ASP A 41 -9.70 4.65 16.35
N ALA A 42 -10.65 5.41 15.81
CA ALA A 42 -11.03 5.32 14.40
C ALA A 42 -9.86 5.64 13.44
N GLN A 43 -9.04 6.64 13.79
CA GLN A 43 -7.84 6.98 13.03
C GLN A 43 -6.74 5.92 13.20
N ARG A 44 -6.62 5.28 14.38
CA ARG A 44 -5.71 4.14 14.59
C ARG A 44 -6.06 2.97 13.68
N ILE A 45 -7.34 2.60 13.63
CA ILE A 45 -7.84 1.55 12.74
C ILE A 45 -7.56 1.89 11.29
N PHE A 46 -7.89 3.12 10.85
CA PHE A 46 -7.59 3.57 9.49
C PHE A 46 -6.09 3.47 9.16
N ASN A 47 -5.22 4.00 10.03
CA ASN A 47 -3.77 3.95 9.83
C ASN A 47 -3.26 2.50 9.73
N TYR A 48 -3.81 1.59 10.53
CA TYR A 48 -3.49 0.17 10.46
C TYR A 48 -3.93 -0.46 9.14
N ARG A 49 -5.16 -0.20 8.68
CA ARG A 49 -5.67 -0.68 7.39
C ARG A 49 -4.81 -0.17 6.23
N LEU A 50 -4.41 1.11 6.27
CA LEU A 50 -3.52 1.71 5.28
C LEU A 50 -2.13 1.07 5.30
N SER A 51 -1.57 0.81 6.49
CA SER A 51 -0.30 0.09 6.68
C SER A 51 -0.37 -1.35 6.16
N ARG A 52 -1.48 -2.07 6.39
CA ARG A 52 -1.71 -3.42 5.82
C ARG A 52 -1.71 -3.40 4.30
N CYS A 53 -2.33 -2.39 3.68
CA CYS A 53 -2.32 -2.23 2.22
C CYS A 53 -0.90 -1.98 1.71
N ARG A 54 -0.14 -1.07 2.34
CA ARG A 54 1.26 -0.82 1.99
C ARG A 54 2.11 -2.07 2.10
N ARG A 55 2.02 -2.79 3.23
CA ARG A 55 2.75 -4.06 3.44
C ARG A 55 2.55 -5.07 2.32
N CYS A 56 1.36 -5.17 1.75
CA CYS A 56 1.11 -6.07 0.62
C CYS A 56 1.90 -5.67 -0.65
N VAL A 57 1.88 -4.38 -1.00
CA VAL A 57 2.62 -3.82 -2.14
C VAL A 57 4.13 -3.97 -1.94
N GLU A 58 4.55 -3.62 -0.74
CA GLU A 58 5.92 -3.70 -0.25
C GLU A 58 6.48 -5.14 -0.32
N CYS A 59 5.74 -6.13 0.19
CA CYS A 59 6.10 -7.55 0.07
C CYS A 59 6.21 -8.00 -1.39
N ALA A 60 5.29 -7.56 -2.26
CA ALA A 60 5.32 -7.91 -3.68
C ALA A 60 6.60 -7.37 -4.35
N PHE A 61 7.00 -6.14 -4.06
CA PHE A 61 8.25 -5.58 -4.56
C PHE A 61 9.48 -6.26 -3.96
N GLY A 62 9.46 -6.64 -2.68
CA GLY A 62 10.51 -7.43 -2.05
C GLY A 62 10.74 -8.76 -2.77
N ILE A 63 9.66 -9.53 -3.00
CA ILE A 63 9.71 -10.80 -3.75
C ILE A 63 10.22 -10.58 -5.17
N LEU A 64 9.73 -9.55 -5.87
CA LEU A 64 10.16 -9.25 -7.24
C LEU A 64 11.66 -8.91 -7.29
N THR A 65 12.16 -8.15 -6.33
CA THR A 65 13.56 -7.73 -6.24
C THR A 65 14.47 -8.90 -5.87
N ALA A 66 14.07 -9.73 -4.91
CA ALA A 66 14.78 -10.94 -4.52
C ALA A 66 14.89 -11.95 -5.68
N LYS A 67 13.81 -12.12 -6.46
CA LYS A 67 13.79 -13.03 -7.62
C LYS A 67 14.59 -12.50 -8.80
N TRP A 68 14.51 -11.19 -9.06
CA TRP A 68 15.10 -10.57 -10.24
C TRP A 68 16.18 -9.58 -9.83
N ARG A 69 17.42 -10.09 -9.74
CA ARG A 69 18.63 -9.33 -9.36
C ARG A 69 18.86 -8.03 -10.16
N LEU A 70 18.22 -7.87 -11.32
CA LEU A 70 18.21 -6.62 -12.08
C LEU A 70 17.77 -5.43 -11.24
N LEU A 71 16.80 -5.61 -10.33
CA LEU A 71 16.26 -4.54 -9.49
C LEU A 71 17.17 -4.15 -8.31
N ASN A 72 18.24 -4.91 -8.06
CA ASN A 72 19.19 -4.60 -6.99
C ASN A 72 20.12 -3.44 -7.36
N LYS A 73 20.04 -2.93 -8.59
CA LYS A 73 20.80 -1.80 -9.10
C LYS A 73 19.88 -0.87 -9.89
N ALA A 74 20.35 0.35 -10.13
CA ALA A 74 19.67 1.27 -11.03
C ALA A 74 19.52 0.63 -12.42
N ILE A 75 18.34 0.79 -13.02
CA ILE A 75 18.09 0.34 -14.39
C ILE A 75 18.64 1.41 -15.33
N GLU A 76 19.86 1.23 -15.81
CA GLU A 76 20.58 2.18 -16.69
C GLU A 76 20.05 2.10 -18.14
N THR A 77 18.80 2.54 -18.35
CA THR A 77 18.16 2.56 -19.66
C THR A 77 17.11 3.68 -19.77
N GLU A 78 16.58 3.87 -20.98
CA GLU A 78 15.51 4.84 -21.24
C GLU A 78 14.23 4.48 -20.47
N VAL A 79 13.46 5.47 -20.05
CA VAL A 79 12.25 5.29 -19.21
C VAL A 79 11.25 4.32 -19.85
N GLU A 80 11.04 4.42 -21.17
CA GLU A 80 10.12 3.56 -21.92
C GLU A 80 10.60 2.10 -21.95
N LYS A 81 11.91 1.88 -21.93
CA LYS A 81 12.50 0.53 -21.85
C LYS A 81 12.40 0.00 -20.43
N ALA A 82 12.68 0.82 -19.42
CA ALA A 82 12.53 0.45 -18.01
C ALA A 82 11.08 0.04 -17.72
N GLU A 83 10.08 0.78 -18.21
CA GLU A 83 8.67 0.43 -18.07
C GLU A 83 8.35 -0.95 -18.67
N LYS A 84 8.83 -1.23 -19.88
CA LYS A 84 8.66 -2.54 -20.54
C LYS A 84 9.34 -3.66 -19.76
N ILE A 85 10.53 -3.43 -19.22
CA ILE A 85 11.24 -4.38 -18.38
C ILE A 85 10.40 -4.74 -17.16
N ILE A 86 9.91 -3.74 -16.40
CA ILE A 86 9.08 -3.98 -15.21
C ILE A 86 7.80 -4.73 -15.56
N LYS A 87 7.09 -4.34 -16.64
CA LYS A 87 5.89 -5.06 -17.11
C LYS A 87 6.19 -6.51 -17.46
N CYS A 88 7.29 -6.76 -18.17
CA CYS A 88 7.73 -8.11 -18.52
C CYS A 88 8.04 -8.95 -17.28
N MET A 89 8.72 -8.37 -16.28
CA MET A 89 9.03 -9.04 -15.02
C MET A 89 7.77 -9.43 -14.25
N CYS A 90 6.75 -8.56 -14.19
CA CYS A 90 5.45 -8.88 -13.60
C CYS A 90 4.73 -10.01 -14.34
N LEU A 91 4.70 -9.95 -15.68
CA LEU A 91 4.09 -10.99 -16.52
C LEU A 91 4.78 -12.35 -16.32
N LEU A 92 6.11 -12.37 -16.38
CA LEU A 92 6.91 -13.58 -16.15
C LEU A 92 6.73 -14.10 -14.72
N HIS A 93 6.65 -13.22 -13.72
CA HIS A 93 6.41 -13.62 -12.34
C HIS A 93 5.08 -14.35 -12.20
N ASN A 94 3.99 -13.77 -12.72
CA ASN A 94 2.66 -14.38 -12.70
C ASN A 94 2.62 -15.69 -13.49
N LEU A 95 3.24 -15.74 -14.67
CA LEU A 95 3.34 -16.97 -15.47
C LEU A 95 4.02 -18.11 -14.71
N ILE A 96 5.08 -17.80 -13.94
CA ILE A 96 5.77 -18.81 -13.14
C ILE A 96 4.89 -19.27 -11.97
N ILE A 97 4.16 -18.36 -11.30
CA ILE A 97 3.17 -18.75 -10.28
C ILE A 97 2.15 -19.73 -10.86
N ASP A 98 1.59 -19.40 -12.03
CA ASP A 98 0.56 -20.21 -12.68
C ASP A 98 1.09 -21.58 -13.14
N LYS A 99 2.34 -21.63 -13.64
CA LYS A 99 2.94 -22.87 -14.15
C LYS A 99 3.45 -23.81 -13.06
N ASP A 100 3.97 -23.28 -11.96
CA ASP A 100 4.55 -24.10 -10.90
C ASP A 100 3.47 -24.77 -10.03
N ASN A 101 2.19 -24.40 -10.16
CA ASN A 101 1.00 -25.00 -9.51
C ASN A 101 1.07 -25.22 -7.98
N ILE A 102 2.18 -24.88 -7.29
CA ILE A 102 2.43 -24.82 -5.83
C ILE A 102 3.92 -24.41 -5.61
N THR A 103 4.19 -23.58 -4.60
CA THR A 103 5.53 -23.30 -4.02
C THR A 103 6.62 -22.76 -4.97
N LEU A 104 6.48 -21.51 -5.44
CA LEU A 104 7.69 -20.70 -5.64
C LEU A 104 8.32 -20.47 -4.26
N ASN A 105 9.14 -21.43 -3.82
CA ASN A 105 9.84 -21.50 -2.54
C ASN A 105 9.15 -20.67 -1.46
N GLN A 106 8.21 -21.29 -0.73
CA GLN A 106 7.63 -20.68 0.46
C GLN A 106 8.71 -20.01 1.32
N ARG A 107 9.90 -20.64 1.44
CA ARG A 107 11.10 -20.06 2.04
C ARG A 107 11.64 -18.79 1.38
N VAL A 108 11.72 -18.69 0.05
CA VAL A 108 12.17 -17.45 -0.63
C VAL A 108 11.15 -16.33 -0.47
N ILE A 109 9.85 -16.67 -0.47
CA ILE A 109 8.80 -15.71 -0.17
C ILE A 109 8.85 -15.29 1.29
N GLU A 110 8.99 -16.23 2.22
CA GLU A 110 9.11 -16.02 3.66
C GLU A 110 10.37 -15.22 3.99
N ASP A 111 11.53 -15.57 3.44
CA ASP A 111 12.80 -14.86 3.61
C ASP A 111 12.71 -13.44 3.05
N ALA A 112 12.14 -13.24 1.84
CA ALA A 112 11.98 -11.90 1.26
C ALA A 112 10.94 -11.07 2.03
N VAL A 113 9.86 -11.68 2.53
CA VAL A 113 8.85 -11.03 3.36
C VAL A 113 9.42 -10.69 4.73
N GLN A 114 10.21 -11.57 5.33
CA GLN A 114 10.85 -11.39 6.62
C GLN A 114 11.95 -10.32 6.55
N GLU A 115 12.86 -10.39 5.57
CA GLU A 115 13.88 -9.36 5.34
C GLU A 115 13.23 -7.99 5.11
N TYR A 116 12.14 -7.95 4.36
CA TYR A 116 11.38 -6.73 4.15
C TYR A 116 10.73 -6.22 5.46
N GLN A 117 10.09 -7.11 6.23
CA GLN A 117 9.43 -6.80 7.50
C GLN A 117 10.44 -6.27 8.52
N GLU A 118 11.57 -6.94 8.69
CA GLU A 118 12.65 -6.55 9.62
C GLU A 118 13.26 -5.18 9.27
N GLN A 119 13.37 -4.85 7.98
CA GLN A 119 13.82 -3.53 7.53
C GLN A 119 12.78 -2.41 7.72
N HIS A 120 11.49 -2.74 7.87
CA HIS A 120 10.37 -1.78 7.85
C HIS A 120 9.46 -1.85 9.10
N GLU A 121 9.90 -2.47 10.20
CA GLU A 121 9.28 -2.35 11.53
C GLU A 121 9.40 -0.89 12.03
N THR A 122 8.40 -0.07 11.65
CA THR A 122 8.05 1.32 12.02
C THR A 122 8.87 2.06 13.09
N PRO A 123 9.15 3.39 12.96
CA PRO A 123 8.23 4.39 12.40
C PRO A 123 8.86 5.31 11.34
N HIS A 124 8.07 5.75 10.36
CA HIS A 124 8.40 6.88 9.49
C HIS A 124 8.41 8.19 10.30
N LEU A 125 9.47 8.40 11.07
CA LEU A 125 9.76 9.61 11.82
C LEU A 125 10.36 10.66 10.89
N GLY A 126 9.53 11.52 10.30
CA GLY A 126 10.03 12.58 9.43
C GLY A 126 8.99 13.44 8.73
N GLY A 127 7.93 13.88 9.44
CA GLY A 127 6.92 14.77 8.84
C GLY A 127 7.49 16.16 8.53
N ARG A 128 7.81 16.43 7.25
CA ARG A 128 8.03 17.81 6.76
C ARG A 128 6.72 18.61 6.87
N ARG A 129 6.79 19.77 7.52
CA ARG A 129 5.66 20.64 7.93
C ARG A 129 5.03 21.49 6.82
N PHE A 130 5.19 21.14 5.54
CA PHE A 130 4.86 22.06 4.43
C PHE A 130 3.90 21.49 3.38
N ASN A 131 2.83 20.81 3.79
CA ASN A 131 1.70 20.57 2.88
C ASN A 131 0.38 20.69 3.65
N ARG A 132 -0.19 21.90 3.68
CA ARG A 132 -1.61 22.06 4.03
C ARG A 132 -2.43 21.29 3.00
N SER A 133 -3.13 20.26 3.45
CA SER A 133 -4.06 19.51 2.60
C SER A 133 -5.32 20.34 2.34
N SER A 134 -5.87 20.25 1.13
CA SER A 134 -7.17 20.87 0.83
C SER A 134 -8.29 20.22 1.64
N THR A 135 -9.39 20.94 1.85
CA THR A 135 -10.59 20.41 2.51
C THR A 135 -11.08 19.15 1.80
N ALA A 136 -11.16 19.16 0.47
CA ALA A 136 -11.53 18.00 -0.34
C ALA A 136 -10.64 16.77 -0.09
N ALA A 137 -9.32 16.95 0.05
CA ALA A 137 -8.42 15.83 0.35
C ALA A 137 -8.63 15.27 1.76
N GLN A 138 -9.01 16.12 2.72
CA GLN A 138 -9.37 15.71 4.07
C GLN A 138 -10.71 14.96 4.10
N GLU A 139 -11.69 15.42 3.32
CA GLU A 139 -12.99 14.75 3.15
C GLU A 139 -12.83 13.34 2.59
N VAL A 140 -12.03 13.17 1.52
CA VAL A 140 -11.75 11.84 0.96
C VAL A 140 -11.10 10.93 2.01
N ARG A 141 -10.13 11.42 2.78
CA ARG A 141 -9.51 10.62 3.86
C ARG A 141 -10.50 10.28 4.97
N ASN A 142 -11.30 11.24 5.40
CA ASN A 142 -12.31 11.03 6.43
C ASN A 142 -13.34 10.01 5.98
N PHE A 143 -13.77 10.08 4.72
CA PHE A 143 -14.66 9.08 4.12
C PHE A 143 -14.09 7.67 4.23
N TYR A 144 -12.84 7.43 3.79
CA TYR A 144 -12.22 6.10 3.92
C TYR A 144 -12.04 5.67 5.39
N LYS A 145 -11.71 6.62 6.27
CA LYS A 145 -11.62 6.37 7.71
C LYS A 145 -12.99 5.94 8.26
N ASP A 146 -14.06 6.63 7.93
CA ASP A 146 -15.41 6.29 8.39
C ASP A 146 -15.86 4.95 7.79
N TYR A 147 -15.60 4.71 6.50
CA TYR A 147 -15.87 3.43 5.84
C TYR A 147 -15.20 2.23 6.54
N PHE A 148 -13.89 2.29 6.79
CA PHE A 148 -13.19 1.18 7.47
C PHE A 148 -13.58 1.01 8.95
N ASN A 149 -14.22 2.00 9.55
CA ASN A 149 -14.79 1.91 10.89
C ASN A 149 -16.29 1.56 10.89
N GLY A 150 -16.94 1.54 9.72
CA GLY A 150 -18.35 1.21 9.51
C GLY A 150 -18.51 -0.02 8.63
N SER A 151 -19.11 0.15 7.45
CA SER A 151 -19.44 -0.94 6.51
C SER A 151 -18.21 -1.74 6.06
N GLY A 152 -17.06 -1.10 5.89
CA GLY A 152 -15.80 -1.73 5.52
C GLY A 152 -14.99 -2.30 6.69
N SER A 153 -15.57 -2.37 7.90
CA SER A 153 -14.89 -2.89 9.08
C SER A 153 -14.57 -4.38 8.95
N ALA A 154 -13.39 -4.77 9.42
CA ALA A 154 -12.96 -6.16 9.45
C ALA A 154 -12.93 -6.70 10.88
N LEU A 155 -13.39 -7.94 11.10
CA LEU A 155 -13.51 -8.56 12.42
C LEU A 155 -12.20 -8.54 13.22
N TRP A 156 -11.07 -8.70 12.53
CA TRP A 156 -9.72 -8.73 13.13
C TRP A 156 -9.16 -7.34 13.46
N GLN A 157 -9.75 -6.24 12.98
CA GLN A 157 -9.07 -4.94 13.00
C GLN A 157 -8.90 -4.35 14.40
N ASN A 158 -9.88 -4.56 15.29
CA ASN A 158 -9.78 -4.07 16.66
C ASN A 158 -8.74 -4.85 17.46
N GLN A 159 -8.72 -6.18 17.29
CA GLN A 159 -7.72 -7.04 17.93
C GLN A 159 -6.30 -6.65 17.53
N MET A 160 -6.05 -6.42 16.24
CA MET A 160 -4.71 -6.09 15.76
C MET A 160 -4.23 -4.67 16.11
N VAL A 161 -5.14 -3.76 16.49
CA VAL A 161 -4.83 -2.34 16.75
C VAL A 161 -4.71 -2.03 18.24
N PHE A 162 -5.40 -2.79 19.09
CA PHE A 162 -5.53 -2.52 20.52
C PHE A 162 -4.98 -3.63 21.43
N ASN A 163 -4.61 -4.80 20.90
CA ASN A 163 -3.80 -5.80 21.60
C ASN A 163 -2.32 -5.51 21.41
#